data_AF-A0A0D7Q895-F1
#
_entry.id   AF-A0A0D7Q895-F1
#
_cell.length_a   1.000
_cell.length_b   1.000
_cell.length_c   1.000
_cell.angle_alpha   90.00
_cell.angle_beta   90.00
_cell.angle_gamma   90.00
#
_symmetry.space_group_name_H-M   'P 1'
#
loop_
_entity.id
_entity.type
_entity.pdbx_description
1 polymer ?
#
loop_
_entity_poly.entity_id
_entity_poly.type
_entity_poly.pdbx_seq_one_letter_code
_entity_poly.pdbx_strand_id
1 'polypeptide(L)'
;MRLGVYGMICVGLAAFYAHSEFDKRVNFRPIDARVSSVKDQCYMDKTEGRRSSSSDLLPCELAVLLTRGHPKWQGYDIKHKIEIRFAYISPVDGATHESTMEMAAYPDGRPLRAGDIFPVQASRNDVNKTRASDWLDVRLGRHAPTHGSV
;
A
#
# COMPACT_ATOMS: atom_id res chain seq x y z
N MET A 1 18.59 0.42 -34.60
CA MET A 1 17.61 1.35 -33.98
C MET A 1 16.97 0.83 -32.69
N ARG A 2 16.69 -0.47 -32.52
CA ARG A 2 16.06 -0.99 -31.29
C ARG A 2 16.89 -0.82 -30.01
N LEU A 3 18.21 -0.99 -30.07
CA LEU A 3 19.13 -0.83 -28.93
C LEU A 3 19.16 0.58 -28.33
N GLY A 4 19.08 1.63 -29.17
CA GLY A 4 19.04 3.01 -28.70
C GLY A 4 17.73 3.35 -27.96
N VAL A 5 16.61 2.77 -28.41
CA VAL A 5 15.32 2.91 -27.74
C VAL A 5 15.33 2.21 -26.38
N TYR A 6 15.86 0.99 -26.29
CA TYR A 6 16.01 0.30 -25.01
C TYR A 6 16.95 1.05 -24.05
N GLY A 7 18.05 1.62 -24.57
CA GLY A 7 18.96 2.45 -23.78
C GLY A 7 18.28 3.67 -23.17
N MET A 8 17.50 4.41 -23.96
CA MET A 8 16.71 5.56 -23.48
C MET A 8 15.66 5.15 -22.44
N ILE A 9 14.96 4.02 -22.64
CA ILE A 9 14.00 3.50 -21.68
C ILE A 9 14.68 3.15 -20.35
N CYS A 10 15.83 2.46 -20.40
CA CYS A 10 16.59 2.11 -19.19
C CYS A 10 17.07 3.34 -18.41
N VAL A 11 17.60 4.36 -19.11
CA VAL A 11 18.02 5.63 -18.48
C VAL A 11 16.82 6.35 -17.87
N GLY A 12 15.69 6.39 -18.57
CA GLY A 12 14.45 6.99 -18.08
C GLY A 12 13.93 6.31 -16.80
N LEU A 13 13.91 4.97 -16.79
CA LEU A 13 13.51 4.20 -15.61
C LEU A 13 14.49 4.40 -14.43
N ALA A 14 15.80 4.43 -14.70
CA ALA A 14 16.81 4.66 -13.67
C ALA A 14 16.70 6.07 -13.06
N ALA A 15 16.52 7.11 -13.89
CA ALA A 15 16.35 8.48 -13.44
C ALA A 15 15.06 8.66 -12.63
N PHE A 16 13.95 8.07 -13.07
CA PHE A 16 12.69 8.08 -12.33
C PHE A 16 12.83 7.39 -10.96
N TYR A 17 13.50 6.23 -10.93
CA TYR A 17 13.75 5.50 -9.69
C TYR A 17 14.63 6.30 -8.71
N ALA A 18 15.72 6.89 -9.20
CA ALA A 18 16.60 7.73 -8.40
C ALA A 18 15.87 8.94 -7.82
N HIS A 19 15.01 9.59 -8.62
CA HIS A 19 14.19 10.71 -8.17
C HIS A 19 13.16 10.28 -7.11
N SER A 20 12.52 9.13 -7.29
CA SER A 20 11.57 8.57 -6.31
C SER A 20 12.25 8.29 -4.97
N GLU A 21 13.43 7.67 -4.98
CA GLU A 21 14.19 7.37 -3.77
C GLU A 21 14.68 8.66 -3.08
N PHE A 22 15.08 9.68 -3.85
CA PHE A 22 15.49 10.97 -3.32
C PHE A 22 14.31 11.71 -2.66
N ASP A 23 13.14 11.73 -3.30
CA ASP A 23 11.90 12.30 -2.74
C ASP A 23 11.52 11.60 -1.42
N LYS A 24 11.57 10.27 -1.38
CA LYS A 24 11.34 9.49 -0.15
C LYS A 24 12.29 9.90 0.97
N ARG A 25 13.59 10.06 0.69
CA ARG A 25 14.60 10.38 1.71
C ARG A 25 14.51 11.80 2.24
N VAL A 26 14.24 12.77 1.37
CA VAL A 26 14.27 14.19 1.73
C VAL A 26 12.93 14.66 2.29
N ASN A 27 11.82 14.22 1.68
CA ASN A 27 10.50 14.75 1.99
C ASN A 27 9.69 13.87 2.94
N PHE A 28 10.07 12.61 3.13
CA PHE A 28 9.36 11.70 4.02
C PHE A 28 10.22 11.23 5.19
N ARG A 29 9.55 10.86 6.27
CA ARG A 29 10.16 10.26 7.46
C ARG A 29 9.43 8.96 7.79
N PRO A 30 10.14 7.85 8.03
CA PRO A 30 9.53 6.63 8.53
C PRO A 30 9.05 6.87 9.97
N ILE A 31 7.82 6.49 10.25
CA ILE A 31 7.18 6.58 11.57
C ILE A 31 6.34 5.34 11.82
N ASP A 32 6.09 5.07 13.09
CA ASP A 32 5.18 4.01 13.54
C ASP A 32 3.76 4.56 13.59
N ALA A 33 2.86 3.96 12.81
CA ALA A 33 1.44 4.26 12.83
C ALA A 33 0.69 3.17 13.59
N ARG A 34 -0.26 3.59 14.44
CA ARG A 34 -1.16 2.69 15.15
C ARG A 34 -2.45 2.53 14.37
N VAL A 35 -2.79 1.31 14.03
CA VAL A 35 -4.04 0.99 13.33
C VAL A 35 -5.24 1.27 14.23
N SER A 36 -6.16 2.10 13.76
CA SER A 36 -7.44 2.37 14.45
C SER A 36 -8.54 1.41 13.97
N SER A 37 -8.63 1.18 12.66
CA SER A 37 -9.57 0.21 12.09
C SER A 37 -9.07 -0.35 10.78
N VAL A 38 -9.42 -1.60 10.49
CA VAL A 38 -9.15 -2.25 9.20
C VAL A 38 -10.48 -2.67 8.60
N LYS A 39 -10.69 -2.32 7.33
CA LYS A 39 -11.84 -2.72 6.55
C LYS A 39 -11.35 -3.49 5.32
N ASP A 40 -11.45 -4.82 5.39
CA ASP A 40 -11.06 -5.73 4.32
C ASP A 40 -12.28 -6.04 3.45
N GLN A 41 -12.30 -5.54 2.22
CA GLN A 41 -13.33 -5.80 1.24
C GLN A 41 -12.70 -6.40 -0.01
N CYS A 42 -13.45 -7.26 -0.69
CA CYS A 42 -13.01 -7.83 -1.96
C CYS A 42 -14.00 -7.47 -3.07
N TYR A 43 -13.50 -7.35 -4.28
CA TYR A 43 -14.31 -7.30 -5.48
C TYR A 43 -13.84 -8.38 -6.45
N MET A 44 -14.75 -8.85 -7.29
CA MET A 44 -14.47 -9.84 -8.31
C MET A 44 -14.28 -9.11 -9.62
N ASP A 45 -13.22 -9.41 -10.36
CA ASP A 45 -12.96 -8.82 -11.66
C ASP A 45 -12.71 -9.92 -12.70
N LYS A 46 -13.27 -9.74 -13.89
CA LYS A 46 -13.01 -10.62 -15.03
C LYS A 46 -12.73 -9.77 -16.25
N THR A 47 -11.57 -10.03 -16.86
CA THR A 47 -11.19 -9.40 -18.11
C THR A 47 -11.27 -10.43 -19.24
N GLU A 48 -12.17 -10.20 -20.19
CA GLU A 48 -12.32 -11.00 -21.41
C GLU A 48 -11.98 -10.13 -22.64
N GLY A 49 -10.75 -10.29 -23.13
CA GLY A 49 -10.24 -9.50 -24.26
C GLY A 49 -10.19 -8.01 -23.93
N ARG A 50 -11.12 -7.22 -24.49
CA ARG A 50 -11.24 -5.76 -24.26
C ARG A 50 -12.34 -5.37 -23.27
N ARG A 51 -13.12 -6.32 -22.76
CA ARG A 51 -14.18 -6.04 -21.79
C ARG A 51 -13.72 -6.43 -20.40
N SER A 52 -13.77 -5.49 -19.46
CA SER A 52 -13.67 -5.77 -18.03
C SER A 52 -15.07 -5.75 -17.42
N SER A 53 -15.31 -6.66 -16.49
CA SER A 53 -16.50 -6.67 -15.65
C SER A 53 -16.08 -6.86 -14.21
N SER A 54 -16.44 -5.90 -13.37
CA SER A 54 -16.12 -5.92 -11.95
C SER A 54 -17.41 -5.94 -11.12
N SER A 55 -17.37 -6.62 -9.97
CA SER A 55 -18.45 -6.60 -8.98
C SER A 55 -18.34 -5.40 -8.05
N ASP A 56 -19.41 -5.14 -7.30
CA ASP A 56 -19.34 -4.26 -6.13
C ASP A 56 -18.40 -4.83 -5.05
N LEU A 57 -18.08 -4.00 -4.05
CA LEU A 57 -17.29 -4.39 -2.88
C LEU A 57 -18.12 -5.29 -1.96
N LEU A 58 -17.60 -6.48 -1.69
CA LEU A 58 -18.22 -7.53 -0.90
C LEU A 58 -17.31 -7.92 0.27
N PRO A 59 -17.84 -8.61 1.30
CA PRO A 59 -17.00 -9.40 2.20
C PRO A 59 -16.18 -10.43 1.41
N CYS A 60 -14.89 -10.58 1.71
CA CYS A 60 -14.01 -11.50 0.99
C CYS A 60 -14.47 -12.95 1.03
N GLU A 61 -15.05 -13.39 2.15
CA GLU A 61 -15.65 -14.73 2.27
C GLU A 61 -16.78 -14.94 1.26
N LEU A 62 -17.62 -13.92 1.06
CA LEU A 62 -18.71 -13.97 0.10
C LEU A 62 -18.19 -14.01 -1.34
N ALA A 63 -17.15 -13.24 -1.66
CA ALA A 63 -16.51 -13.29 -2.97
C ALA A 63 -15.95 -14.69 -3.30
N VAL A 64 -15.33 -15.35 -2.30
CA VAL A 64 -14.84 -16.74 -2.44
C VAL A 64 -16.00 -17.73 -2.66
N LEU A 65 -17.11 -17.56 -1.95
CA LEU A 65 -18.29 -18.41 -2.14
C LEU A 65 -18.93 -18.21 -3.52
N LEU A 66 -19.06 -16.96 -3.97
CA LEU A 66 -19.66 -16.63 -5.26
C LEU A 66 -18.83 -17.16 -6.44
N THR A 67 -17.50 -17.00 -6.39
CA THR A 67 -16.61 -17.51 -7.44
C THR A 67 -16.59 -19.04 -7.54
N ARG A 68 -16.86 -19.75 -6.43
CA ARG A 68 -16.93 -21.22 -6.39
C ARG A 68 -18.30 -21.79 -6.74
N GLY A 69 -19.37 -21.14 -6.32
CA GLY A 69 -20.73 -21.71 -6.35
C GLY A 69 -21.70 -21.05 -7.32
N HIS A 70 -21.44 -19.82 -7.78
CA HIS A 70 -22.41 -19.06 -8.56
C HIS A 70 -21.98 -18.99 -10.05
N PRO A 71 -22.81 -19.47 -11.00
CA PRO A 71 -22.43 -19.54 -12.42
C PRO A 71 -21.99 -18.21 -13.04
N LYS A 72 -22.62 -17.09 -12.61
CA LYS A 72 -22.26 -15.74 -13.07
C LYS A 72 -20.82 -15.33 -12.74
N TRP A 73 -20.33 -15.75 -11.58
CA TRP A 73 -19.06 -15.27 -11.00
C TRP A 73 -17.94 -16.32 -11.14
N GLN A 74 -18.22 -17.43 -11.81
CA GLN A 74 -17.26 -18.49 -12.03
C GLN A 74 -16.12 -18.00 -12.93
N GLY A 75 -14.88 -18.21 -12.47
CA GLY A 75 -13.69 -17.78 -13.19
C GLY A 75 -13.41 -16.27 -13.14
N TYR A 76 -14.02 -15.53 -12.20
CA TYR A 76 -13.59 -14.18 -11.84
C TYR A 76 -12.39 -14.24 -10.89
N ASP A 77 -11.47 -13.29 -11.02
CA ASP A 77 -10.37 -13.08 -10.09
C ASP A 77 -10.86 -12.29 -8.88
N ILE A 78 -10.48 -12.73 -7.68
CA ILE A 78 -10.76 -11.98 -6.46
C ILE A 78 -9.64 -10.96 -6.27
N LYS A 79 -10.02 -9.69 -6.13
CA LYS A 79 -9.13 -8.57 -5.83
C LYS A 79 -9.46 -8.03 -4.43
N HIS A 80 -8.43 -7.80 -3.63
CA HIS A 80 -8.57 -7.22 -2.31
C HIS A 80 -8.51 -5.69 -2.37
N LYS A 81 -9.34 -5.06 -1.56
CA LYS A 81 -9.37 -3.63 -1.29
C LYS A 81 -9.41 -3.46 0.22
N ILE A 82 -8.24 -3.29 0.81
CA ILE A 82 -8.04 -3.14 2.25
C ILE A 82 -7.93 -1.66 2.56
N GLU A 83 -8.88 -1.10 3.31
CA GLU A 83 -8.82 0.26 3.82
C GLU A 83 -8.36 0.22 5.29
N ILE A 84 -7.20 0.82 5.56
CA ILE A 84 -6.64 0.92 6.90
C ILE A 84 -6.73 2.36 7.35
N ARG A 85 -7.36 2.58 8.51
CA ARG A 85 -7.29 3.84 9.23
C ARG A 85 -6.26 3.72 10.34
N PHE A 86 -5.46 4.76 10.51
CA PHE A 86 -4.38 4.76 11.49
C PHE A 86 -4.12 6.14 12.05
N ALA A 87 -3.66 6.15 13.30
CA ALA A 87 -3.17 7.33 13.99
C ALA A 87 -1.64 7.35 13.98
N TYR A 88 -1.05 8.53 13.82
CA TYR A 88 0.40 8.70 13.76
C TYR A 88 0.82 10.07 14.29
N ILE A 89 2.08 10.20 14.71
CA ILE A 89 2.64 11.48 15.12
C ILE A 89 3.28 12.15 13.89
N SER A 90 2.73 13.30 13.49
CA SER A 90 3.24 14.03 12.33
C SER A 90 4.62 14.65 12.63
N PRO A 91 5.61 14.51 11.73
CA PRO A 91 6.91 15.13 11.91
C PRO A 91 6.90 16.64 11.69
N VAL A 92 5.80 17.22 11.20
CA VAL A 92 5.64 18.66 10.93
C VAL A 92 5.38 19.44 12.22
N ASP A 93 4.45 18.95 13.05
CA ASP A 93 3.93 19.64 14.23
C ASP A 93 4.07 18.83 15.54
N GLY A 94 4.46 17.55 15.46
CA GLY A 94 4.56 16.66 16.61
C GLY A 94 3.20 16.23 17.19
N ALA A 95 2.08 16.55 16.54
CA ALA A 95 0.75 16.19 17.00
C ALA A 95 0.29 14.84 16.43
N THR A 96 -0.71 14.24 17.09
CA THR A 96 -1.34 13.01 16.60
C THR A 96 -2.36 13.33 15.52
N HIS A 97 -2.24 12.70 14.36
CA HIS A 97 -3.14 12.83 13.22
C HIS A 97 -3.66 11.47 12.80
N GLU A 98 -4.84 11.48 12.17
CA GLU A 98 -5.44 10.29 11.57
C GLU A 98 -5.30 10.34 10.06
N SER A 99 -5.05 9.19 9.44
CA SER A 99 -5.01 9.04 7.99
C SER A 99 -5.57 7.69 7.58
N THR A 100 -5.92 7.59 6.31
CA THR A 100 -6.49 6.39 5.70
C THR A 100 -5.62 5.98 4.53
N MET A 101 -5.37 4.68 4.41
CA MET A 101 -4.57 4.11 3.33
C MET A 101 -5.31 2.92 2.72
N GLU A 102 -5.43 2.94 1.40
CA GLU A 102 -5.95 1.82 0.63
C GLU A 102 -4.79 0.93 0.16
N MET A 103 -4.93 -0.38 0.34
CA MET A 103 -3.93 -1.38 -0.04
C MET A 103 -4.59 -2.54 -0.78
N ALA A 104 -3.89 -3.09 -1.77
CA ALA A 104 -4.33 -4.28 -2.50
C ALA A 104 -3.91 -5.59 -1.81
N ALA A 105 -2.94 -5.53 -0.89
CA ALA A 105 -2.47 -6.66 -0.10
C ALA A 105 -1.81 -6.12 1.18
N TYR A 106 -1.77 -6.94 2.23
CA TYR A 106 -1.02 -6.60 3.44
C TYR A 106 0.49 -6.58 3.17
N PRO A 107 1.24 -5.61 3.72
CA PRO A 107 2.66 -5.40 3.39
C PRO A 107 3.54 -6.64 3.66
N ASP A 108 3.27 -7.36 4.76
CA ASP A 108 4.01 -8.58 5.12
C ASP A 108 3.20 -9.87 4.87
N GLY A 109 2.10 -9.78 4.11
CA GLY A 109 1.13 -10.87 3.95
C GLY A 109 0.38 -11.24 5.25
N ARG A 110 0.60 -10.50 6.34
CA ARG A 110 -0.07 -10.69 7.63
C ARG A 110 -1.24 -9.72 7.77
N PRO A 111 -2.45 -10.21 8.12
CA PRO A 111 -3.59 -9.33 8.33
C PRO A 111 -3.34 -8.41 9.53
N LEU A 112 -3.47 -7.11 9.29
CA LEU A 112 -3.38 -6.08 10.32
C LEU A 112 -4.71 -6.01 11.11
N ARG A 113 -4.62 -5.71 12.39
CA ARG A 113 -5.75 -5.56 13.31
C ARG A 113 -5.72 -4.19 13.99
N ALA A 114 -6.87 -3.76 14.48
CA ALA A 114 -6.94 -2.57 15.32
C ALA A 114 -6.01 -2.71 16.53
N GLY A 115 -5.20 -1.69 16.79
CA GLY A 115 -4.17 -1.68 17.82
C GLY A 115 -2.78 -2.07 17.35
N ASP A 116 -2.65 -2.73 16.18
CA ASP A 116 -1.35 -3.08 15.62
C ASP A 116 -0.55 -1.83 15.24
N ILE A 117 0.77 -1.98 15.21
CA ILE A 117 1.69 -0.95 14.77
C ILE A 117 2.27 -1.39 13.43
N PHE A 118 2.26 -0.50 12.45
CA PHE A 118 2.89 -0.74 11.16
C PHE A 118 3.65 0.49 10.67
N PRO A 119 4.75 0.28 9.93
CA PRO A 119 5.58 1.39 9.46
C PRO A 119 4.91 2.13 8.31
N VAL A 120 4.82 3.45 8.41
CA VAL A 120 4.38 4.34 7.34
C VAL A 120 5.40 5.45 7.10
N GLN A 121 5.32 6.08 5.93
CA GLN A 121 6.10 7.26 5.62
C GLN A 121 5.21 8.49 5.71
N ALA A 122 5.50 9.40 6.64
CA ALA A 122 4.82 10.69 6.73
C ALA A 122 5.67 11.80 6.11
N SER A 123 5.01 12.75 5.46
CA SER A 123 5.67 13.92 4.89
C SER A 123 6.20 14.83 5.98
N ARG A 124 7.40 15.38 5.78
CA ARG A 124 8.04 16.37 6.65
C ARG A 124 7.48 17.78 6.49
N ASN A 125 6.74 18.01 5.40
CA ASN A 125 6.24 19.34 5.02
C ASN A 125 4.70 19.41 4.93
N ASP A 126 4.01 18.27 5.05
CA ASP A 126 2.56 18.20 4.88
C ASP A 126 1.97 17.19 5.88
N VAL A 127 1.14 17.70 6.78
CA VAL A 127 0.55 16.96 7.89
C VAL A 127 -0.45 15.90 7.43
N ASN A 128 -1.02 16.01 6.23
CA ASN A 128 -2.03 15.07 5.75
C ASN A 128 -1.48 14.02 4.78
N LYS A 129 -0.18 14.08 4.48
CA LYS A 129 0.42 13.28 3.42
C LYS A 129 1.20 12.10 4.00
N THR A 130 0.63 10.93 3.83
CA THR A 130 1.23 9.63 4.22
C THR A 130 1.41 8.74 2.99
N ARG A 131 2.34 7.78 3.08
CA ARG A 131 2.61 6.76 2.07
C ARG A 131 2.89 5.43 2.74
N ALA A 132 2.54 4.34 2.06
CA ALA A 132 2.93 3.00 2.46
C ALA A 132 4.46 2.89 2.48
N SER A 133 5.00 2.17 3.46
CA SER A 133 6.39 1.72 3.42
C SER A 133 6.56 0.73 2.26
N ASP A 134 7.63 0.87 1.49
CA ASP A 134 7.91 -0.02 0.36
C ASP A 134 8.58 -1.31 0.84
N TRP A 135 8.50 -2.40 0.07
CA TRP A 135 9.10 -3.69 0.42
C TRP A 135 10.63 -3.60 0.62
N LEU A 136 11.27 -2.68 -0.09
CA LEU A 136 12.68 -2.32 0.08
C LEU A 136 12.95 -1.61 1.40
N ASP A 137 12.04 -0.76 1.86
CA ASP A 137 12.18 -0.05 3.13
C ASP A 137 12.07 -1.05 4.30
N VAL A 138 11.15 -2.01 4.20
CA VAL A 138 10.99 -3.13 5.14
C VAL A 138 12.20 -4.06 5.12
N ARG A 139 12.67 -4.50 3.93
CA ARG A 139 13.79 -5.44 3.79
C ARG A 139 15.14 -4.87 4.19
N LEU A 140 15.39 -3.58 3.99
CA LEU A 140 16.67 -2.95 4.32
C LEU A 140 16.82 -2.66 5.83
N GLY A 141 15.87 -3.07 6.68
CA GLY A 141 15.94 -2.85 8.12
C GLY A 141 16.01 -1.37 8.51
N ARG A 142 15.67 -0.45 7.58
CA ARG A 142 15.57 0.99 7.85
C ARG A 142 14.40 1.35 8.79
N HIS A 143 13.69 0.31 9.24
CA HIS A 143 12.60 0.31 10.21
C HIS A 143 12.90 -0.52 11.46
N ALA A 144 14.13 -0.97 11.70
CA ALA A 144 14.47 -1.36 13.06
C ALA A 144 14.34 -0.08 13.91
N PRO A 145 13.48 -0.02 14.94
CA PRO A 145 13.63 1.01 15.94
C PRO A 145 15.08 0.91 16.41
N THR A 146 15.86 1.96 16.23
CA THR A 146 17.01 2.16 17.10
C THR A 146 16.42 2.19 18.49
N HIS A 147 16.48 1.04 19.19
CA HIS A 147 16.39 0.99 20.63
C HIS A 147 17.53 1.87 21.17
N GLY A 148 17.30 3.18 21.22
CA GLY A 148 17.72 4.03 22.30
C GLY A 148 16.41 4.56 22.90
N SER A 149 15.98 4.32 24.14
CA SER A 149 16.74 4.19 25.39
C SER A 149 17.98 5.08 25.35
N VAL A 150 17.85 6.39 25.53
CA VAL A 150 17.39 7.09 26.74
C VAL A 150 16.68 8.38 26.38
#